data_AF-A0A833LPR6-F1
#
_entry.id   AF-A0A833LPR6-F1
#
_cell.length_a   1.000
_cell.length_b   1.000
_cell.length_c   1.000
_cell.angle_alpha   90.00
_cell.angle_beta   90.00
_cell.angle_gamma   90.00
#
_symmetry.space_group_name_H-M   'P 1'
#
loop_
_entity.id
_entity.type
_entity.pdbx_description
1 polymer ?
#
loop_
_entity_poly.entity_id
_entity_poly.type
_entity_poly.pdbx_seq_one_letter_code
_entity_poly.pdbx_strand_id
1 'polypeptide(L)' 'LDPFNRALLVLYLDECSQRDIAEILGITETNVATRIARLKQRLREEMNP' A
#
# COMPACT_ATOMS: atom_id res chain seq x y z
N LEU A 1 8.19 4.51 7.34
CA LEU A 1 7.15 4.72 6.31
C LEU A 1 6.57 6.12 6.46
N ASP A 2 6.39 6.84 5.36
CA ASP A 2 5.66 8.12 5.38
C ASP A 2 4.16 7.89 5.70
N PRO A 3 3.42 8.92 6.14
CA PRO A 3 2.03 8.79 6.57
C PRO A 3 1.11 8.18 5.50
N PHE A 4 1.30 8.53 4.23
CA PHE A 4 0.48 8.02 3.15
C PHE A 4 0.70 6.51 2.96
N ASN A 5 1.96 6.08 2.87
CA ASN A 5 2.28 4.66 2.75
C ASN A 5 1.86 3.85 3.98
N ARG A 6 1.81 4.46 5.17
CA ARG A 6 1.26 3.84 6.38
C ARG A 6 -0.25 3.64 6.27
N ALA A 7 -1.00 4.66 5.85
CA ALA A 7 -2.45 4.55 5.63
C ALA A 7 -2.78 3.49 4.57
N LEU A 8 -2.05 3.50 3.46
CA LEU A 8 -2.14 2.48 2.41
C LEU A 8 -1.90 1.06 2.94
N LEU A 9 -0.87 0.88 3.78
CA LEU A 9 -0.55 -0.43 4.34
C LEU A 9 -1.61 -0.90 5.34
N VAL A 10 -2.13 0.00 6.19
CA VAL A 10 -3.19 -0.33 7.16
C VAL A 10 -4.45 -0.82 6.44
N LEU A 11 -4.94 -0.05 5.46
CA LEU A 11 -6.13 -0.46 4.69
C LEU A 11 -5.91 -1.78 3.93
N TYR A 12 -4.70 -2.01 3.42
CA TYR A 12 -4.35 -3.28 2.77
C TYR A 12 -4.36 -4.47 3.75
N LEU A 13 -3.92 -4.26 4.99
CA LEU A 13 -3.93 -5.28 6.04
C LEU A 13 -5.34 -5.54 6.58
N ASP A 14 -6.21 -4.54 6.54
CA ASP A 14 -7.65 -4.64 6.83
C ASP A 14 -8.45 -5.28 5.67
N GLU A 15 -7.76 -5.92 4.71
CA GLU A 15 -8.32 -6.63 3.55
C GLU A 15 -9.24 -5.79 2.64
N CYS A 16 -9.11 -4.45 2.68
CA CYS A 16 -9.84 -3.57 1.78
C CYS A 16 -9.46 -3.83 0.32
N SER A 17 -10.45 -3.77 -0.58
CA SER A 17 -10.17 -3.93 -2.01
C SER A 17 -9.34 -2.76 -2.54
N GLN A 18 -8.57 -2.98 -3.61
CA GLN A 18 -7.75 -1.90 -4.19
C GLN A 18 -8.60 -0.72 -4.67
N ARG A 19 -9.84 -0.98 -5.08
CA ARG A 19 -10.83 0.03 -5.44
C ARG A 19 -11.26 0.87 -4.23
N ASP A 20 -11.60 0.24 -3.11
CA ASP A 20 -12.01 0.98 -1.90
C ASP A 20 -10.86 1.81 -1.36
N ILE A 21 -9.64 1.26 -1.36
CA ILE A 21 -8.43 1.97 -0.97
C ILE A 21 -8.20 3.20 -1.87
N ALA A 22 -8.40 3.05 -3.18
CA ALA A 22 -8.26 4.13 -4.14
C ALA A 22 -9.25 5.27 -3.85
N GLU A 23 -10.50 4.92 -3.55
CA GLU A 23 -11.56 5.87 -3.20
C GLU A 23 -11.28 6.58 -1.87
N ILE A 24 -10.87 5.83 -0.82
CA ILE A 24 -10.54 6.37 0.50
C ILE A 24 -9.33 7.31 0.46
N LEU A 25 -8.28 6.95 -0.30
CA LEU A 25 -7.03 7.71 -0.34
C LEU A 25 -6.97 8.76 -1.47
N GLY A 26 -8.00 8.85 -2.31
CA GLY A 26 -8.06 9.80 -3.42
C GLY A 26 -7.01 9.57 -4.50
N ILE A 27 -6.68 8.30 -4.79
CA ILE A 27 -5.74 7.89 -5.84
C ILE A 27 -6.40 6.89 -6.79
N THR A 28 -5.70 6.45 -7.83
CA THR A 28 -6.22 5.42 -8.74
C THR A 28 -5.91 4.01 -8.23
N GLU A 29 -6.75 3.04 -8.61
CA GLU A 29 -6.54 1.61 -8.32
C GLU A 29 -5.15 1.13 -8.79
N THR A 30 -4.70 1.57 -9.97
CA THR A 30 -3.35 1.29 -10.47
C THR A 30 -2.24 1.86 -9.58
N ASN A 31 -2.45 3.05 -9.00
CA ASN A 31 -1.50 3.66 -8.07
C ASN A 31 -1.42 2.85 -6.76
N VAL A 32 -2.57 2.37 -6.25
CA VAL A 32 -2.65 1.46 -5.10
C VAL A 32 -1.84 0.19 -5.36
N ALA A 33 -2.10 -0.51 -6.46
CA ALA A 33 -1.40 -1.75 -6.82
C ALA A 33 0.12 -1.55 -6.88
N THR A 34 0.56 -0.49 -7.56
CA THR A 34 1.99 -0.18 -7.74
C THR A 34 2.66 0.15 -6.41
N ARG A 35 2.03 0.99 -5.58
CA ARG A 35 2.58 1.37 -4.28
C ARG A 35 2.65 0.18 -3.31
N ILE A 36 1.62 -0.67 -3.27
CA ILE A 36 1.62 -1.89 -2.44
C ILE A 36 2.75 -2.83 -2.87
N ALA A 37 2.93 -3.05 -4.17
CA ALA A 37 4.00 -3.90 -4.68
C ALA A 37 5.39 -3.39 -4.23
N ARG A 38 5.63 -2.08 -4.37
CA ARG A 38 6.88 -1.44 -3.92
C ARG A 38 7.07 -1.51 -2.41
N LEU A 39 6.01 -1.32 -1.62
CA LEU A 39 6.08 -1.43 -0.16
C LEU A 39 6.45 -2.84 0.27
N LYS A 40 5.81 -3.87 -0.32
CA LYS A 40 6.15 -5.27 -0.06
C LYS A 40 7.59 -5.60 -0.45
N GLN A 41 8.07 -5.06 -1.58
CA GLN A 41 9.46 -5.25 -2.00
C GLN A 41 10.44 -4.65 -0.98
N ARG A 42 10.24 -3.38 -0.58
CA ARG A 42 11.10 -2.73 0.41
C ARG A 42 11.13 -3.47 1.75
N LEU A 43 9.98 -3.93 2.22
CA LEU A 43 9.90 -4.71 3.47
C LEU A 43 10.68 -6.03 3.35
N ARG A 44 10.63 -6.71 2.21
CA ARG A 44 11.43 -7.92 1.97
C ARG A 44 12.93 -7.63 1.96
N GLU A 45 13.35 -6.53 1.34
CA GLU A 45 14.75 -6.09 1.32
C GLU A 45 15.23 -5.72 2.73
N GLU A 46 14.40 -5.09 3.55
CA GLU A 46 14.73 -4.76 4.95
C GLU A 46 14.80 -6.01 5.86
N MET A 47 14.09 -7.08 5.51
CA MET A 47 14.04 -8.34 6.28
C MET A 47 15.10 -9.38 5.87
N ASN A 48 15.71 -9.23 4.69
CA ASN A 48 16.82 -10.07 4.22
C ASN A 48 18.11 -9.22 4.23
N PRO A 49 18.93 -9.29 5.30
CA PRO A 49 20.19 -8.57 5.38
C PRO A 49 21.24 -9.05 4.37
#